data_AF-A0A352JUS9-F1
#
_entry.id   AF-A0A352JUS9-F1
#
_cell.length_a   1.000
_cell.length_b   1.000
_cell.length_c   1.000
_cell.angle_alpha   90.00
_cell.angle_beta   90.00
_cell.angle_gamma   90.00
#
_symmetry.space_group_name_H-M   'P 1'
#
loop_
_entity.id
_entity.type
_entity.pdbx_description
1 polymer ?
#
loop_
_entity_poly.entity_id
_entity_poly.type
_entity_poly.pdbx_seq_one_letter_code
_entity_poly.pdbx_strand_id
1 'polypeptide(L)'
;PWVIYIPSTYDPRKPTPLMIALHGGVSRPDIIEDPVAWANDTPFKTMAEQRGYLMLFPFGQAKATWWDQVGIANIQNLVRIAKTQYNVDDDRVYLGGFSDGGSGAFLFAMAMPGDYAAFVALNGHMGVGSEDGNLPTYASNFVNTPVYAVTTDKDQLYPSSDMQGLIDMALDAGGNILYRQLEGDHSLSYADKEFPLIGDYLDRHPRDPFPSKIYWETAIPGFGVCRWFAIDEITIANPADWYKDYNSALVDSTIAIGFVPADSFKGPGVMVAGLVDGDYLARRIGLTVGDIIIGANVIEIKSMDDLIRFKTTIRRGDPVEMIVRRDGEDLKLNGKMPAPKNYYLFKREQPSATAKASFSGNRIDVETSRVGTFRILIHPGMINLNQNLVIDANGKRVFNKIVEPNLRYLLRDFLDNRDRKVIFVNEVSIRL
;
A
#
# COMPACT_ATOMS: atom_id res chain seq x y z
N PRO A 1 20.74 -0.96 -1.75
CA PRO A 1 21.29 -2.27 -2.17
C PRO A 1 20.14 -3.27 -2.29
N TRP A 2 20.41 -4.49 -2.74
CA TRP A 2 19.40 -5.53 -2.89
C TRP A 2 20.02 -6.91 -2.74
N VAL A 3 19.19 -7.89 -2.39
CA VAL A 3 19.55 -9.31 -2.36
C VAL A 3 18.57 -10.06 -3.26
N ILE A 4 19.06 -11.03 -4.03
CA ILE A 4 18.18 -11.99 -4.70
C ILE A 4 18.48 -13.38 -4.16
N TYR A 5 17.42 -14.06 -3.74
CA TYR A 5 17.47 -15.48 -3.43
C TYR A 5 17.04 -16.27 -4.67
N ILE A 6 17.87 -17.23 -5.03
CA ILE A 6 17.63 -18.16 -6.13
C ILE A 6 17.29 -19.51 -5.50
N PRO A 7 16.09 -20.06 -5.73
CA PRO A 7 15.69 -21.32 -5.13
C PRO A 7 16.51 -22.48 -5.73
N SER A 8 16.70 -23.55 -4.96
CA SER A 8 17.49 -24.71 -5.44
C SER A 8 16.90 -25.38 -6.70
N THR A 9 15.61 -25.16 -6.95
CA THR A 9 14.87 -25.67 -8.10
C THR A 9 14.94 -24.79 -9.34
N TYR A 10 15.63 -23.64 -9.31
CA TYR A 10 15.70 -22.73 -10.45
C TYR A 10 16.37 -23.39 -11.66
N ASP A 11 15.68 -23.37 -12.80
CA ASP A 11 16.19 -23.81 -14.09
C ASP A 11 16.07 -22.63 -15.08
N PRO A 12 17.18 -22.07 -15.60
CA PRO A 12 17.13 -20.92 -16.51
C PRO A 12 16.37 -21.20 -17.81
N ARG A 13 16.06 -22.46 -18.13
CA ARG A 13 15.26 -22.84 -19.29
C ARG A 13 13.75 -22.74 -19.05
N LYS A 14 13.31 -22.57 -17.80
CA LYS A 14 11.89 -22.51 -17.42
C LYS A 14 11.53 -21.13 -16.86
N PRO A 15 10.44 -20.50 -17.33
CA PRO A 15 9.91 -19.30 -16.69
C PRO A 15 9.63 -19.56 -15.21
N THR A 16 10.14 -18.71 -14.34
CA THR A 16 10.09 -18.86 -12.88
C THR A 16 9.40 -17.65 -12.26
N PRO A 17 8.43 -17.84 -11.34
CA PRO A 17 7.81 -16.72 -10.64
C PRO A 17 8.84 -15.86 -9.89
N LEU A 18 8.59 -14.56 -9.81
CA LEU A 18 9.40 -13.60 -9.07
C LEU A 18 8.54 -12.96 -7.99
N MET A 19 8.99 -12.94 -6.75
CA MET A 19 8.38 -12.16 -5.69
C MET A 19 9.35 -11.09 -5.18
N ILE A 20 8.83 -9.87 -5.03
CA ILE A 20 9.55 -8.74 -4.43
C ILE A 20 9.06 -8.63 -2.99
N ALA A 21 9.97 -8.73 -2.03
CA ALA A 21 9.66 -8.66 -0.60
C ALA A 21 10.26 -7.39 0.01
N LEU A 22 9.39 -6.45 0.39
CA LEU A 22 9.74 -5.17 1.00
C LEU A 22 9.83 -5.32 2.53
N HIS A 23 10.90 -4.80 3.12
CA HIS A 23 11.10 -4.81 4.57
C HIS A 23 10.34 -3.68 5.28
N GLY A 24 10.14 -3.83 6.60
CA GLY A 24 9.59 -2.80 7.49
C GLY A 24 10.64 -1.80 7.99
N GLY A 25 10.18 -0.72 8.62
CA GLY A 25 11.04 0.33 9.18
C GLY A 25 11.92 0.98 8.10
N VAL A 26 11.35 1.33 6.97
CA VAL A 26 12.09 1.83 5.80
C VAL A 26 12.64 3.24 6.02
N SER A 27 12.06 4.01 6.93
CA SER A 27 12.50 5.38 7.26
C SER A 27 13.74 5.46 8.16
N ARG A 28 14.46 4.34 8.35
CA ARG A 28 15.74 4.31 9.06
C ARG A 28 16.81 5.19 8.39
N PRO A 29 17.73 5.84 9.12
CA PRO A 29 18.76 6.69 8.52
C PRO A 29 19.68 5.93 7.56
N ASP A 30 20.10 4.74 7.96
CA ASP A 30 21.05 3.89 7.25
C ASP A 30 20.37 2.60 6.79
N ILE A 31 20.82 2.05 5.66
CA ILE A 31 20.45 0.72 5.20
C ILE A 31 20.75 -0.33 6.30
N ILE A 32 19.95 -1.40 6.34
CA ILE A 32 20.20 -2.58 7.17
C ILE A 32 21.64 -3.07 6.98
N GLU A 33 22.40 -3.14 8.08
CA GLU A 33 23.85 -3.36 8.08
C GLU A 33 24.27 -4.65 7.35
N ASP A 34 23.53 -5.75 7.55
CA ASP A 34 23.71 -7.01 6.83
C ASP A 34 22.43 -7.40 6.06
N PRO A 35 22.29 -6.92 4.81
CA PRO A 35 21.15 -7.26 3.95
C PRO A 35 21.02 -8.75 3.68
N VAL A 36 22.13 -9.48 3.62
CA VAL A 36 22.13 -10.92 3.28
C VAL A 36 21.64 -11.74 4.47
N ALA A 37 22.11 -11.44 5.68
CA ALA A 37 21.60 -12.07 6.89
C ALA A 37 20.09 -11.79 7.05
N TRP A 38 19.65 -10.55 6.83
CA TRP A 38 18.23 -10.20 6.89
C TRP A 38 17.40 -11.01 5.88
N ALA A 39 17.86 -11.11 4.63
CA ALA A 39 17.18 -11.87 3.59
C ALA A 39 17.17 -13.39 3.84
N ASN A 40 18.11 -13.91 4.65
CA ASN A 40 18.11 -15.31 5.07
C ASN A 40 17.16 -15.59 6.24
N ASP A 41 16.88 -14.58 7.07
CA ASP A 41 16.06 -14.67 8.28
C ASP A 41 14.65 -14.10 8.07
N THR A 42 13.95 -14.60 7.04
CA THR A 42 12.59 -14.16 6.72
C THR A 42 11.74 -15.30 6.17
N PRO A 43 10.45 -15.40 6.55
CA PRO A 43 9.54 -16.42 6.03
C PRO A 43 9.33 -16.32 4.51
N PHE A 44 9.55 -15.14 3.92
CA PHE A 44 9.54 -14.98 2.45
C PHE A 44 10.58 -15.87 1.78
N LYS A 45 11.81 -15.96 2.31
CA LYS A 45 12.86 -16.81 1.75
C LYS A 45 12.50 -18.30 1.87
N THR A 46 11.91 -18.70 3.00
CA THR A 46 11.44 -20.08 3.19
C THR A 46 10.36 -20.44 2.19
N MET A 47 9.37 -19.57 1.99
CA MET A 47 8.34 -19.76 0.97
C MET A 47 8.93 -19.81 -0.44
N ALA A 48 9.91 -18.95 -0.74
CA ALA A 48 10.59 -18.93 -2.04
C ALA A 48 11.25 -20.27 -2.37
N GLU A 49 11.96 -20.87 -1.41
CA GLU A 49 12.55 -22.19 -1.58
C GLU A 49 11.49 -23.28 -1.77
N GLN A 50 10.45 -23.30 -0.93
CA GLN A 50 9.39 -24.32 -0.98
C GLN A 50 8.58 -24.27 -2.28
N ARG A 51 8.36 -23.07 -2.84
CA ARG A 51 7.56 -22.85 -4.05
C ARG A 51 8.40 -22.76 -5.32
N GLY A 52 9.72 -22.67 -5.20
CA GLY A 52 10.62 -22.47 -6.34
C GLY A 52 10.49 -21.08 -6.97
N TYR A 53 10.30 -20.03 -6.16
CA TYR A 53 10.24 -18.65 -6.62
C TYR A 53 11.61 -17.97 -6.55
N LEU A 54 11.93 -17.13 -7.53
CA LEU A 54 12.94 -16.10 -7.36
C LEU A 54 12.42 -15.08 -6.33
N MET A 55 13.25 -14.67 -5.38
CA MET A 55 12.86 -13.70 -4.36
C MET A 55 13.82 -12.53 -4.34
N LEU A 56 13.33 -11.32 -4.65
CA LEU A 56 14.09 -10.08 -4.68
C LEU A 56 13.76 -9.26 -3.43
N PHE A 57 14.80 -8.88 -2.69
CA PHE A 57 14.73 -8.05 -1.49
C PHE A 57 15.40 -6.69 -1.76
N PRO A 58 14.63 -5.64 -2.09
CA PRO A 58 15.12 -4.28 -2.11
C PRO A 58 15.40 -3.78 -0.68
N PHE A 59 16.45 -2.98 -0.50
CA PHE A 59 16.75 -2.32 0.77
C PHE A 59 16.68 -0.81 0.62
N GLY A 60 15.74 -0.22 1.36
CA GLY A 60 15.45 1.22 1.42
C GLY A 60 15.94 1.84 2.73
N GLN A 61 15.90 3.16 2.77
CA GLN A 61 16.25 3.99 3.92
C GLN A 61 15.51 5.34 3.81
N ALA A 62 15.65 6.21 4.80
CA ALA A 62 15.17 7.58 4.73
C ALA A 62 15.63 8.27 3.42
N LYS A 63 14.70 8.98 2.75
CA LYS A 63 14.85 9.59 1.41
C LYS A 63 14.91 8.61 0.23
N ALA A 64 14.76 7.32 0.51
CA ALA A 64 14.58 6.26 -0.47
C ALA A 64 13.56 5.22 0.05
N THR A 65 12.51 5.70 0.72
CA THR A 65 11.42 4.88 1.24
C THR A 65 10.56 4.33 0.11
N TRP A 66 9.65 3.41 0.43
CA TRP A 66 8.76 2.79 -0.56
C TRP A 66 7.77 3.78 -1.21
N TRP A 67 7.62 4.97 -0.64
CA TRP A 67 6.80 6.07 -1.13
C TRP A 67 7.62 7.30 -1.54
N ASP A 68 8.95 7.21 -1.54
CA ASP A 68 9.82 8.22 -2.15
C ASP A 68 10.08 7.90 -3.62
N GLN A 69 10.24 8.93 -4.45
CA GLN A 69 10.58 8.78 -5.86
C GLN A 69 11.80 7.87 -6.09
N VAL A 70 12.84 8.01 -5.25
CA VAL A 70 14.06 7.20 -5.34
C VAL A 70 13.78 5.72 -5.02
N GLY A 71 13.04 5.44 -3.95
CA GLY A 71 12.72 4.05 -3.56
C GLY A 71 11.79 3.37 -4.58
N ILE A 72 10.80 4.10 -5.07
CA ILE A 72 9.90 3.63 -6.14
C ILE A 72 10.70 3.26 -7.40
N ALA A 73 11.52 4.19 -7.89
CA ALA A 73 12.34 3.96 -9.07
C ALA A 73 13.32 2.80 -8.87
N ASN A 74 13.89 2.66 -7.67
CA ASN A 74 14.76 1.54 -7.33
C ASN A 74 14.02 0.20 -7.43
N ILE A 75 12.82 0.07 -6.86
CA ILE A 75 12.03 -1.17 -6.96
C ILE A 75 11.76 -1.52 -8.42
N GLN A 76 11.26 -0.57 -9.21
CA GLN A 76 10.96 -0.79 -10.63
C GLN A 76 12.20 -1.22 -11.42
N ASN A 77 13.33 -0.53 -11.23
CA ASN A 77 14.60 -0.86 -11.88
C ASN A 77 15.11 -2.24 -11.49
N LEU A 78 14.96 -2.65 -10.23
CA LEU A 78 15.36 -3.97 -9.77
C LEU A 78 14.51 -5.09 -10.40
N VAL A 79 13.22 -4.85 -10.62
CA VAL A 79 12.38 -5.77 -11.41
C VAL A 79 12.95 -5.91 -12.83
N ARG A 80 13.35 -4.81 -13.48
CA ARG A 80 13.98 -4.86 -14.81
C ARG A 80 15.30 -5.62 -14.83
N ILE A 81 16.13 -5.44 -13.79
CA ILE A 81 17.39 -6.17 -13.61
C ILE A 81 17.11 -7.67 -13.46
N ALA A 82 16.17 -8.05 -12.60
CA ALA A 82 15.78 -9.44 -12.41
C ALA A 82 15.27 -10.08 -13.71
N LYS A 83 14.39 -9.39 -14.44
CA LYS A 83 13.89 -9.79 -15.77
C LYS A 83 14.98 -9.84 -16.84
N THR A 84 16.14 -9.21 -16.63
CA THR A 84 17.28 -9.30 -17.58
C THR A 84 18.19 -10.47 -17.25
N GLN A 85 18.42 -10.73 -15.96
CA GLN A 85 19.40 -11.72 -15.49
C GLN A 85 18.83 -13.12 -15.34
N TYR A 86 17.51 -13.25 -15.14
CA TYR A 86 16.85 -14.52 -14.87
C TYR A 86 15.69 -14.79 -15.83
N ASN A 87 15.30 -16.05 -15.95
CA ASN A 87 14.11 -16.44 -16.71
C ASN A 87 12.85 -16.25 -15.86
N VAL A 88 12.49 -14.99 -15.63
CA VAL A 88 11.29 -14.61 -14.89
C VAL A 88 10.04 -14.90 -15.74
N ASP A 89 9.01 -15.46 -15.12
CA ASP A 89 7.66 -15.49 -15.69
C ASP A 89 7.00 -14.12 -15.48
N ASP A 90 6.89 -13.33 -16.56
CA ASP A 90 6.33 -11.97 -16.53
C ASP A 90 4.87 -11.88 -16.07
N ASP A 91 4.11 -12.98 -16.11
CA ASP A 91 2.75 -13.01 -15.56
C ASP A 91 2.70 -13.50 -14.11
N ARG A 92 3.84 -13.80 -13.50
CA ARG A 92 3.94 -14.24 -12.10
C ARG A 92 5.01 -13.44 -11.37
N VAL A 93 4.92 -12.12 -11.52
CA VAL A 93 5.68 -11.16 -10.72
C VAL A 93 4.76 -10.64 -9.61
N TYR A 94 5.17 -10.82 -8.36
CA TYR A 94 4.38 -10.45 -7.18
C TYR A 94 5.14 -9.42 -6.34
N LEU A 95 4.44 -8.55 -5.63
CA LEU A 95 5.06 -7.63 -4.68
C LEU A 95 4.35 -7.68 -3.34
N GLY A 96 5.12 -7.82 -2.27
CA GLY A 96 4.57 -7.79 -0.93
C GLY A 96 5.59 -7.39 0.12
N GLY A 97 5.14 -7.35 1.36
CA GLY A 97 6.02 -6.99 2.47
C GLY A 97 5.31 -6.94 3.81
N PHE A 98 6.09 -6.63 4.83
CA PHE A 98 5.65 -6.51 6.22
C PHE A 98 5.79 -5.07 6.72
N SER A 99 4.85 -4.59 7.55
CA SER A 99 4.89 -3.24 8.15
C SER A 99 4.92 -2.17 7.06
N ASP A 100 5.90 -1.26 7.04
CA ASP A 100 6.13 -0.33 5.93
C ASP A 100 6.17 -1.02 4.57
N GLY A 101 6.72 -2.23 4.48
CA GLY A 101 6.70 -3.02 3.24
C GLY A 101 5.30 -3.46 2.82
N GLY A 102 4.42 -3.74 3.79
CA GLY A 102 3.00 -4.00 3.55
C GLY A 102 2.25 -2.73 3.11
N SER A 103 2.57 -1.59 3.73
CA SER A 103 2.08 -0.27 3.30
C SER A 103 2.54 0.07 1.87
N GLY A 104 3.79 -0.26 1.54
CA GLY A 104 4.32 -0.18 0.18
C GLY A 104 3.56 -1.06 -0.81
N ALA A 105 3.19 -2.28 -0.43
CA ALA A 105 2.38 -3.16 -1.27
C ALA A 105 1.00 -2.56 -1.59
N PHE A 106 0.32 -1.98 -0.59
CA PHE A 106 -0.93 -1.24 -0.82
C PHE A 106 -0.74 -0.05 -1.77
N LEU A 107 0.33 0.74 -1.57
CA LEU A 107 0.65 1.87 -2.45
C LEU A 107 0.84 1.42 -3.90
N PHE A 108 1.68 0.41 -4.13
CA PHE A 108 1.96 -0.07 -5.48
C PHE A 108 0.72 -0.64 -6.16
N ALA A 109 -0.16 -1.32 -5.42
CA ALA A 109 -1.45 -1.77 -5.93
C ALA A 109 -2.34 -0.61 -6.41
N MET A 110 -2.36 0.50 -5.67
CA MET A 110 -3.19 1.67 -6.00
C MET A 110 -2.58 2.58 -7.08
N ALA A 111 -1.26 2.63 -7.23
CA ALA A 111 -0.61 3.65 -8.06
C ALA A 111 0.25 3.08 -9.20
N MET A 112 0.75 1.86 -9.09
CA MET A 112 1.74 1.28 -10.01
C MET A 112 1.57 -0.25 -10.21
N PRO A 113 0.36 -0.75 -10.56
CA PRO A 113 0.08 -2.19 -10.61
C PRO A 113 0.65 -2.90 -11.84
N GLY A 114 1.16 -2.17 -12.83
CA GLY A 114 1.40 -2.68 -14.19
C GLY A 114 2.27 -3.93 -14.29
N ASP A 115 3.30 -4.04 -13.45
CA ASP A 115 4.23 -5.16 -13.42
C ASP A 115 3.70 -6.40 -12.70
N TYR A 116 2.72 -6.24 -11.82
CA TYR A 116 2.44 -7.22 -10.78
C TYR A 116 1.15 -8.00 -11.09
N ALA A 117 1.19 -9.30 -10.77
CA ALA A 117 0.10 -10.24 -10.87
C ALA A 117 -0.82 -10.20 -9.64
N ALA A 118 -0.22 -10.04 -8.45
CA ALA A 118 -0.91 -9.91 -7.17
C ALA A 118 0.00 -9.24 -6.14
N PHE A 119 -0.61 -8.71 -5.08
CA PHE A 119 0.07 -8.06 -3.97
C PHE A 119 -0.13 -8.77 -2.63
N VAL A 120 0.82 -8.64 -1.70
CA VAL A 120 0.71 -9.15 -0.33
C VAL A 120 1.05 -8.05 0.68
N ALA A 121 0.08 -7.63 1.48
CA ALA A 121 0.27 -6.61 2.51
C ALA A 121 0.12 -7.23 3.91
N LEU A 122 1.23 -7.38 4.63
CA LEU A 122 1.26 -7.98 5.97
C LEU A 122 1.46 -6.89 7.02
N ASN A 123 0.47 -6.70 7.90
CA ASN A 123 0.49 -5.72 8.99
C ASN A 123 0.90 -4.31 8.49
N GLY A 124 0.34 -3.89 7.35
CA GLY A 124 0.62 -2.59 6.73
C GLY A 124 -0.60 -1.67 6.73
N HIS A 125 -0.39 -0.40 6.43
CA HIS A 125 -1.41 0.64 6.43
C HIS A 125 -1.52 1.29 5.05
N MET A 126 -2.69 1.18 4.41
CA MET A 126 -2.86 1.65 3.03
C MET A 126 -2.79 3.19 2.88
N GLY A 127 -2.93 3.95 3.97
CA GLY A 127 -2.86 5.41 3.97
C GLY A 127 -1.44 5.98 3.82
N VAL A 128 -0.38 5.22 4.15
CA VAL A 128 0.99 5.75 4.29
C VAL A 128 1.49 6.41 3.00
N GLY A 129 1.22 5.81 1.84
CA GLY A 129 1.61 6.41 0.56
C GLY A 129 1.01 7.80 0.32
N SER A 130 -0.21 8.04 0.82
CA SER A 130 -0.84 9.37 0.76
C SER A 130 -0.32 10.30 1.84
N GLU A 131 -0.25 9.80 3.08
CA GLU A 131 0.06 10.61 4.26
C GLU A 131 1.51 11.08 4.25
N ASP A 132 2.44 10.17 3.96
CA ASP A 132 3.88 10.44 4.04
C ASP A 132 4.49 10.74 2.67
N GLY A 133 4.01 10.07 1.62
CA GLY A 133 4.52 10.24 0.25
C GLY A 133 3.84 11.33 -0.58
N ASN A 134 2.69 11.84 -0.13
CA ASN A 134 1.80 12.71 -0.92
C ASN A 134 1.45 12.13 -2.30
N LEU A 135 1.29 10.80 -2.37
CA LEU A 135 1.05 10.08 -3.62
C LEU A 135 -0.45 9.93 -3.93
N PRO A 136 -0.82 9.86 -5.23
CA PRO A 136 -2.21 9.81 -5.68
C PRO A 136 -2.79 8.41 -5.48
N THR A 137 -3.36 8.17 -4.30
CA THR A 137 -3.91 6.87 -3.89
C THR A 137 -5.43 6.90 -3.84
N TYR A 138 -6.05 5.85 -4.40
CA TYR A 138 -7.49 5.71 -4.54
C TYR A 138 -7.90 4.27 -4.29
N ALA A 139 -8.84 4.08 -3.36
CA ALA A 139 -9.40 2.78 -3.02
C ALA A 139 -9.97 2.02 -4.22
N SER A 140 -10.57 2.74 -5.18
CA SER A 140 -11.12 2.18 -6.41
C SER A 140 -10.07 1.50 -7.30
N ASN A 141 -8.79 1.87 -7.21
CA ASN A 141 -7.74 1.28 -8.02
C ASN A 141 -7.41 -0.18 -7.62
N PHE A 142 -7.83 -0.63 -6.43
CA PHE A 142 -7.69 -2.04 -6.00
C PHE A 142 -8.48 -3.03 -6.86
N VAL A 143 -9.40 -2.57 -7.71
CA VAL A 143 -10.13 -3.48 -8.63
C VAL A 143 -9.21 -4.14 -9.67
N ASN A 144 -8.09 -3.49 -10.00
CA ASN A 144 -7.27 -3.90 -11.16
C ASN A 144 -6.31 -5.05 -10.86
N THR A 145 -5.91 -5.25 -9.60
CA THR A 145 -4.94 -6.29 -9.23
C THR A 145 -5.28 -6.86 -7.86
N PRO A 146 -5.35 -8.20 -7.71
CA PRO A 146 -5.67 -8.85 -6.45
C PRO A 146 -4.66 -8.52 -5.33
N VAL A 147 -5.16 -8.34 -4.10
CA VAL A 147 -4.36 -8.10 -2.89
C VAL A 147 -4.71 -9.12 -1.80
N TYR A 148 -3.69 -9.76 -1.23
CA TYR A 148 -3.80 -10.54 -0.01
C TYR A 148 -3.38 -9.67 1.17
N ALA A 149 -4.31 -9.31 2.05
CA ALA A 149 -4.06 -8.42 3.18
C ALA A 149 -4.20 -9.17 4.50
N VAL A 150 -3.22 -9.03 5.38
CA VAL A 150 -3.24 -9.57 6.74
C VAL A 150 -3.03 -8.45 7.74
N THR A 151 -3.82 -8.43 8.81
CA THR A 151 -3.57 -7.63 10.01
C THR A 151 -3.72 -8.50 11.25
N THR A 152 -3.17 -8.04 12.38
CA THR A 152 -3.31 -8.73 13.66
C THR A 152 -3.99 -7.87 14.72
N ASP A 153 -4.71 -8.53 15.63
CA ASP A 153 -5.60 -7.88 16.59
C ASP A 153 -4.87 -7.07 17.68
N LYS A 154 -3.67 -7.48 18.09
CA LYS A 154 -2.85 -6.83 19.13
C LYS A 154 -1.67 -6.06 18.52
N ASP A 155 -1.67 -5.83 17.21
CA ASP A 155 -0.70 -4.97 16.56
C ASP A 155 -0.72 -3.57 17.19
N GLN A 156 0.43 -3.11 17.68
CA GLN A 156 0.54 -1.86 18.41
C GLN A 156 0.60 -0.64 17.47
N LEU A 157 0.78 -0.85 16.17
CA LEU A 157 0.85 0.18 15.14
C LEU A 157 -0.42 0.21 14.30
N TYR A 158 -0.84 -0.95 13.78
CA TYR A 158 -1.94 -1.09 12.83
C TYR A 158 -2.91 -2.22 13.24
N PRO A 159 -3.56 -2.13 14.41
CA PRO A 159 -4.46 -3.18 14.89
C PRO A 159 -5.60 -3.42 13.90
N SER A 160 -6.03 -4.69 13.80
CA SER A 160 -7.14 -5.09 12.92
C SER A 160 -8.39 -4.24 13.08
N SER A 161 -8.68 -3.77 14.31
CA SER A 161 -9.82 -2.88 14.61
C SER A 161 -9.78 -1.56 13.83
N ASP A 162 -8.60 -1.01 13.64
CA ASP A 162 -8.42 0.27 12.97
C ASP A 162 -8.37 0.07 11.45
N MET A 163 -7.82 -1.07 11.01
CA MET A 163 -7.64 -1.38 9.59
C MET A 163 -8.92 -1.85 8.91
N GLN A 164 -9.84 -2.47 9.65
CA GLN A 164 -11.10 -3.01 9.11
C GLN A 164 -11.89 -1.94 8.33
N GLY A 165 -12.07 -0.74 8.89
CA GLY A 165 -12.82 0.32 8.21
C GLY A 165 -12.15 0.80 6.91
N LEU A 166 -10.81 0.73 6.83
CA LEU A 166 -10.07 1.07 5.62
C LEU A 166 -10.27 -0.01 4.54
N ILE A 167 -10.24 -1.28 4.95
CA ILE A 167 -10.47 -2.41 4.05
C ILE A 167 -11.91 -2.41 3.54
N ASP A 168 -12.89 -2.17 4.42
CA ASP A 168 -14.30 -2.07 4.03
C ASP A 168 -14.52 -0.95 3.01
N MET A 169 -13.90 0.22 3.22
CA MET A 169 -13.93 1.31 2.25
C MET A 169 -13.37 0.88 0.87
N ALA A 170 -12.30 0.08 0.86
CA ALA A 170 -11.71 -0.43 -0.37
C ALA A 170 -12.58 -1.50 -1.05
N LEU A 171 -13.20 -2.39 -0.28
CA LEU A 171 -14.14 -3.40 -0.78
C LEU A 171 -15.40 -2.75 -1.36
N ASP A 172 -15.94 -1.73 -0.68
CA ASP A 172 -17.07 -0.92 -1.16
C ASP A 172 -16.74 -0.18 -2.47
N ALA A 173 -15.47 0.15 -2.69
CA ALA A 173 -14.97 0.71 -3.95
C ALA A 173 -14.78 -0.32 -5.07
N GLY A 174 -15.08 -1.60 -4.82
CA GLY A 174 -14.90 -2.71 -5.75
C GLY A 174 -13.50 -3.33 -5.73
N GLY A 175 -12.71 -3.06 -4.68
CA GLY A 175 -11.36 -3.60 -4.54
C GLY A 175 -11.33 -5.14 -4.49
N ASN A 176 -10.33 -5.73 -5.14
CA ASN A 176 -10.10 -7.17 -5.10
C ASN A 176 -9.14 -7.51 -3.95
N ILE A 177 -9.66 -7.51 -2.72
CA ILE A 177 -8.87 -7.74 -1.51
C ILE A 177 -9.36 -8.99 -0.79
N LEU A 178 -8.48 -9.98 -0.63
CA LEU A 178 -8.66 -11.06 0.32
C LEU A 178 -8.08 -10.62 1.66
N TYR A 179 -8.94 -10.28 2.62
CA TYR A 179 -8.54 -9.76 3.92
C TYR A 179 -8.64 -10.81 5.01
N ARG A 180 -7.60 -10.92 5.84
CA ARG A 180 -7.50 -11.84 6.96
C ARG A 180 -7.07 -11.10 8.21
N GLN A 181 -7.84 -11.30 9.27
CA GLN A 181 -7.54 -10.79 10.61
C GLN A 181 -7.14 -11.96 11.48
N LEU A 182 -5.94 -11.89 12.03
CA LEU A 182 -5.35 -12.96 12.82
C LEU A 182 -5.09 -12.49 14.26
N GLU A 183 -4.93 -13.44 15.17
CA GLU A 183 -4.41 -13.12 16.49
C GLU A 183 -2.89 -12.88 16.41
N GLY A 184 -2.39 -11.80 17.01
CA GLY A 184 -0.95 -11.53 17.05
C GLY A 184 -0.60 -10.07 17.35
N ASP A 185 0.67 -9.81 17.59
CA ASP A 185 1.26 -8.47 17.71
C ASP A 185 1.77 -7.95 16.35
N HIS A 186 2.54 -6.85 16.33
CA HIS A 186 3.20 -6.34 15.13
C HIS A 186 4.42 -7.21 14.75
N SER A 187 4.16 -8.47 14.40
CA SER A 187 5.16 -9.45 13.97
C SER A 187 4.58 -10.43 12.96
N LEU A 188 5.44 -11.26 12.38
CA LEU A 188 5.06 -12.37 11.49
C LEU A 188 4.89 -13.69 12.24
N SER A 189 4.45 -13.67 13.51
CA SER A 189 4.24 -14.87 14.33
C SER A 189 3.28 -15.90 13.71
N TYR A 190 2.42 -15.48 12.78
CA TYR A 190 1.51 -16.32 12.02
C TYR A 190 2.13 -16.99 10.77
N ALA A 191 3.42 -16.77 10.50
CA ALA A 191 4.03 -17.13 9.21
C ALA A 191 3.87 -18.61 8.83
N ASP A 192 4.10 -19.54 9.76
CA ASP A 192 4.05 -20.98 9.50
C ASP A 192 2.69 -21.44 8.95
N LYS A 193 1.60 -20.79 9.36
CA LYS A 193 0.24 -21.12 8.93
C LYS A 193 -0.17 -20.34 7.70
N GLU A 194 0.24 -19.08 7.61
CA GLU A 194 -0.30 -18.14 6.62
C GLU A 194 0.49 -18.12 5.31
N PHE A 195 1.83 -18.25 5.36
CA PHE A 195 2.66 -18.21 4.14
C PHE A 195 2.33 -19.34 3.14
N PRO A 196 2.00 -20.58 3.56
CA PRO A 196 1.49 -21.58 2.63
C PRO A 196 0.22 -21.13 1.90
N LEU A 197 -0.70 -20.43 2.57
CA LEU A 197 -1.94 -19.91 1.99
C LEU A 197 -1.66 -18.73 1.05
N ILE A 198 -0.70 -17.87 1.41
CA ILE A 198 -0.23 -16.79 0.55
C ILE A 198 0.36 -17.38 -0.73
N GLY A 199 1.26 -18.37 -0.64
CA GLY A 199 1.83 -19.03 -1.81
C GLY A 199 0.77 -19.64 -2.73
N ASP A 200 -0.21 -20.35 -2.15
CA ASP A 200 -1.36 -20.88 -2.88
C ASP A 200 -2.19 -19.79 -3.56
N TYR A 201 -2.38 -18.65 -2.91
CA TYR A 201 -3.07 -17.51 -3.48
C TYR A 201 -2.28 -16.95 -4.67
N LEU A 202 -0.98 -16.70 -4.52
CA LEU A 202 -0.15 -16.16 -5.60
C LEU A 202 -0.13 -17.10 -6.82
N ASP A 203 0.06 -18.40 -6.61
CA ASP A 203 0.07 -19.42 -7.66
C ASP A 203 -1.24 -19.43 -8.50
N ARG A 204 -2.37 -19.09 -7.88
CA ARG A 204 -3.70 -19.05 -8.52
C ARG A 204 -4.03 -17.72 -9.20
N HIS A 205 -3.22 -16.69 -9.00
CA HIS A 205 -3.44 -15.35 -9.55
C HIS A 205 -2.26 -14.94 -10.46
N PRO A 206 -2.06 -15.60 -11.61
CA PRO A 206 -1.22 -15.02 -12.64
C PRO A 206 -1.85 -13.73 -13.17
N ARG A 207 -1.01 -12.81 -13.64
CA ARG A 207 -1.43 -11.56 -14.25
C ARG A 207 -2.29 -11.84 -15.48
N ASP A 208 -3.42 -11.16 -15.58
CA ASP A 208 -4.10 -10.99 -16.85
C ASP A 208 -3.37 -9.88 -17.65
N PRO A 209 -2.69 -10.21 -18.76
CA PRO A 209 -1.97 -9.20 -19.53
C PRO A 209 -2.91 -8.17 -20.19
N PHE A 210 -4.15 -8.56 -20.48
CA PHE A 210 -5.13 -7.73 -21.20
C PHE A 210 -6.52 -7.79 -20.55
N PRO A 211 -6.67 -7.26 -19.31
CA PRO A 211 -7.96 -7.29 -18.64
C PRO A 211 -9.00 -6.54 -19.46
N SER A 212 -10.13 -7.19 -19.71
CA SER A 212 -11.22 -6.64 -20.55
C SER A 212 -11.80 -5.32 -20.03
N LYS A 213 -11.55 -4.99 -18.76
CA LYS A 213 -12.02 -3.79 -18.07
C LYS A 213 -10.92 -3.24 -17.17
N ILE A 214 -10.81 -1.93 -17.13
CA ILE A 214 -9.92 -1.17 -16.25
C ILE A 214 -10.74 -0.05 -15.62
N TYR A 215 -10.56 0.15 -14.32
CA TYR A 215 -10.95 1.39 -13.65
C TYR A 215 -9.67 2.04 -13.15
N TRP A 216 -9.34 3.23 -13.62
CA TRP A 216 -8.11 3.89 -13.21
C TRP A 216 -8.36 5.32 -12.80
N GLU A 217 -7.77 5.71 -11.67
CA GLU A 217 -7.85 7.05 -11.12
C GLU A 217 -6.48 7.56 -10.73
N THR A 218 -6.17 8.80 -11.09
CA THR A 218 -4.96 9.49 -10.64
C THR A 218 -5.16 11.00 -10.56
N ALA A 219 -4.42 11.64 -9.65
CA ALA A 219 -4.24 13.10 -9.66
C ALA A 219 -2.89 13.53 -10.23
N ILE A 220 -1.99 12.60 -10.58
CA ILE A 220 -0.65 12.91 -11.08
C ILE A 220 -0.39 12.08 -12.35
N PRO A 221 -0.15 12.71 -13.51
CA PRO A 221 0.06 11.99 -14.78
C PRO A 221 1.18 10.94 -14.75
N GLY A 222 2.22 11.15 -13.93
CA GLY A 222 3.29 10.16 -13.72
C GLY A 222 2.82 8.81 -13.16
N PHE A 223 1.63 8.74 -12.57
CA PHE A 223 0.97 7.52 -12.07
C PHE A 223 -0.25 7.16 -12.94
N GLY A 224 -0.31 7.67 -14.16
CA GLY A 224 -1.47 7.55 -15.04
C GLY A 224 -1.63 6.20 -15.73
N VAL A 225 -0.60 5.34 -15.70
CA VAL A 225 -0.60 4.08 -16.46
C VAL A 225 -1.14 2.92 -15.62
N CYS A 226 -2.10 2.20 -16.16
CA CYS A 226 -2.53 0.89 -15.67
C CYS A 226 -2.78 -0.06 -16.84
N ARG A 227 -1.97 -1.12 -16.92
CA ARG A 227 -2.03 -2.14 -17.98
C ARG A 227 -1.98 -1.49 -19.37
N TRP A 228 -2.98 -1.70 -20.22
CA TRP A 228 -3.06 -1.17 -21.58
C TRP A 228 -3.68 0.24 -21.66
N PHE A 229 -4.00 0.89 -20.55
CA PHE A 229 -4.63 2.21 -20.51
C PHE A 229 -3.76 3.22 -19.74
N ALA A 230 -3.79 4.49 -20.15
CA ALA A 230 -3.13 5.56 -19.42
C ALA A 230 -3.91 6.88 -19.43
N ILE A 231 -3.89 7.60 -18.31
CA ILE A 231 -4.36 8.99 -18.17
C ILE A 231 -3.14 9.92 -18.21
N ASP A 232 -3.05 10.77 -19.24
CA ASP A 232 -1.88 11.66 -19.41
C ASP A 232 -2.16 13.11 -19.03
N GLU A 233 -3.42 13.54 -19.04
CA GLU A 233 -3.81 14.91 -18.70
C GLU A 233 -5.08 14.92 -17.86
N ILE A 234 -5.05 15.74 -16.82
CA ILE A 234 -6.13 15.92 -15.83
C ILE A 234 -6.67 17.34 -15.98
N THR A 235 -7.98 17.48 -16.01
CA THR A 235 -8.67 18.77 -16.10
C THR A 235 -9.32 19.16 -14.78
N ILE A 236 -9.63 20.44 -14.63
CA ILE A 236 -10.35 20.99 -13.47
C ILE A 236 -11.87 21.05 -13.68
N ALA A 237 -12.39 20.33 -14.68
CA ALA A 237 -13.82 20.30 -14.96
C ALA A 237 -14.62 19.70 -13.79
N ASN A 238 -15.94 19.91 -13.82
CA ASN A 238 -16.82 19.17 -12.93
C ASN A 238 -16.66 17.66 -13.19
N PRO A 239 -16.71 16.83 -12.14
CA PRO A 239 -16.63 15.38 -12.32
C PRO A 239 -17.88 14.90 -13.06
N ALA A 240 -17.76 13.78 -13.78
CA ALA A 240 -18.91 13.14 -14.40
C ALA A 240 -19.91 12.66 -13.34
N ASP A 241 -21.21 12.61 -13.67
CA ASP A 241 -22.27 12.25 -12.71
C ASP A 241 -22.10 10.87 -12.05
N TRP A 242 -21.41 9.95 -12.73
CA TRP A 242 -21.12 8.61 -12.20
C TRP A 242 -19.91 8.55 -11.27
N TYR A 243 -19.09 9.60 -11.21
CA TYR A 243 -17.89 9.64 -10.40
C TYR A 243 -18.23 9.67 -8.90
N LYS A 244 -17.51 8.87 -8.13
CA LYS A 244 -17.61 8.83 -6.67
C LYS A 244 -16.20 8.73 -6.10
N ASP A 245 -15.83 9.66 -5.22
CA ASP A 245 -14.66 9.48 -4.36
C ASP A 245 -15.05 8.56 -3.21
N TYR A 246 -14.39 7.42 -3.10
CA TYR A 246 -14.65 6.43 -2.06
C TYR A 246 -13.91 6.75 -0.75
N ASN A 247 -13.05 7.77 -0.74
CA ASN A 247 -12.36 8.26 0.46
C ASN A 247 -13.38 8.80 1.47
N SER A 248 -13.94 7.90 2.25
CA SER A 248 -14.99 8.19 3.21
C SER A 248 -14.38 8.71 4.50
N ALA A 249 -15.10 9.58 5.22
CA ALA A 249 -14.67 10.06 6.51
C ALA A 249 -14.59 8.89 7.51
N LEU A 250 -13.39 8.65 8.01
CA LEU A 250 -13.10 7.67 9.04
C LEU A 250 -13.13 8.33 10.42
N VAL A 251 -13.42 7.55 11.44
CA VAL A 251 -13.45 8.02 12.83
C VAL A 251 -12.15 7.59 13.49
N ASP A 252 -11.29 8.55 13.81
CA ASP A 252 -10.11 8.28 14.63
C ASP A 252 -10.56 7.99 16.06
N SER A 253 -10.54 6.72 16.42
CA SER A 253 -10.89 6.21 17.75
C SER A 253 -9.66 5.95 18.64
N THR A 254 -8.46 6.23 18.11
CA THR A 254 -7.19 5.95 18.78
C THR A 254 -7.12 6.62 20.15
N ILE A 255 -6.76 5.82 21.14
CA ILE A 255 -6.52 6.31 22.50
C ILE A 255 -5.05 6.72 22.59
N ALA A 256 -4.78 8.01 22.71
CA ALA A 256 -3.46 8.56 22.97
C ALA A 256 -3.52 9.47 24.19
N ILE A 257 -2.68 9.17 25.19
CA ILE A 257 -2.60 9.99 26.40
C ILE A 257 -1.79 11.26 26.11
N GLY A 258 -0.75 11.19 25.26
CA GLY A 258 0.02 12.35 24.80
C GLY A 258 1.19 12.74 25.69
N PHE A 259 2.00 11.77 26.11
CA PHE A 259 3.22 11.99 26.87
C PHE A 259 4.34 11.05 26.41
N VAL A 260 5.58 11.39 26.76
CA VAL A 260 6.78 10.57 26.53
C VAL A 260 7.21 9.95 27.88
N PRO A 261 7.34 8.62 27.98
CA PRO A 261 7.80 7.99 29.22
C PRO A 261 9.31 8.18 29.44
N ALA A 262 9.75 8.19 30.69
CA ALA A 262 11.16 8.14 31.05
C ALA A 262 11.64 6.68 31.17
N ASP A 263 12.23 6.13 30.10
CA ASP A 263 12.68 4.72 30.06
C ASP A 263 13.75 4.36 31.11
N SER A 264 14.45 5.38 31.61
CA SER A 264 15.45 5.25 32.68
C SER A 264 14.84 5.10 34.07
N PHE A 265 13.55 5.39 34.24
CA PHE A 265 12.86 5.24 35.52
C PHE A 265 12.62 3.76 35.85
N LYS A 266 13.01 3.35 37.06
CA LYS A 266 12.93 1.95 37.54
C LYS A 266 11.98 1.76 38.73
N GLY A 267 11.28 2.81 39.14
CA GLY A 267 10.30 2.75 40.23
C GLY A 267 8.93 2.25 39.76
N PRO A 268 8.00 1.99 40.70
CA PRO A 268 6.62 1.66 40.35
C PRO A 268 5.93 2.87 39.71
N GLY A 269 5.22 2.63 38.62
CA GLY A 269 4.50 3.64 37.84
C GLY A 269 5.23 4.03 36.56
N VAL A 270 4.69 5.03 35.87
CA VAL A 270 5.27 5.52 34.61
C VAL A 270 5.58 7.00 34.72
N MET A 271 6.87 7.33 34.71
CA MET A 271 7.36 8.70 34.81
C MET A 271 7.23 9.43 33.48
N VAL A 272 6.73 10.67 33.53
CA VAL A 272 6.57 11.55 32.38
C VAL A 272 7.86 12.32 32.11
N ALA A 273 8.54 12.00 31.02
CA ALA A 273 9.74 12.70 30.54
C ALA A 273 9.40 13.91 29.63
N GLY A 274 8.25 13.87 28.97
CA GLY A 274 7.83 14.90 28.02
C GLY A 274 6.34 14.87 27.76
N LEU A 275 5.82 15.95 27.20
CA LEU A 275 4.41 16.07 26.80
C LEU A 275 4.33 16.32 25.31
N VAL A 276 3.39 15.65 24.65
CA VAL A 276 3.13 15.85 23.23
C VAL A 276 2.28 17.11 23.06
N ASP A 277 2.62 17.94 22.08
CA ASP A 277 1.84 19.13 21.72
C ASP A 277 0.57 18.75 20.98
N GLY A 278 -0.53 19.45 21.27
CA GLY A 278 -1.83 19.21 20.64
C GLY A 278 -2.92 18.84 21.65
N ASP A 279 -4.05 18.38 21.13
CA ASP A 279 -5.24 18.07 21.90
C ASP A 279 -5.20 16.64 22.45
N TYR A 280 -4.45 16.42 23.52
CA TYR A 280 -4.28 15.13 24.18
C TYR A 280 -4.78 15.12 25.62
N LEU A 281 -5.07 13.92 26.16
CA LEU A 281 -5.53 13.76 27.54
C LEU A 281 -4.56 14.40 28.54
N ALA A 282 -3.25 14.13 28.41
CA ALA A 282 -2.20 14.64 29.30
C ALA A 282 -2.26 16.17 29.43
N ARG A 283 -2.48 16.87 28.31
CA ARG A 283 -2.63 18.34 28.30
C ARG A 283 -3.94 18.77 28.98
N ARG A 284 -5.05 18.08 28.71
CA ARG A 284 -6.37 18.38 29.27
C ARG A 284 -6.45 18.19 30.79
N ILE A 285 -5.77 17.19 31.33
CA ILE A 285 -5.79 16.87 32.77
C ILE A 285 -4.67 17.58 33.56
N GLY A 286 -3.79 18.32 32.89
CA GLY A 286 -2.70 19.04 33.54
C GLY A 286 -1.55 18.15 34.01
N LEU A 287 -1.24 17.09 33.25
CA LEU A 287 -0.05 16.27 33.46
C LEU A 287 1.20 17.13 33.25
N THR A 288 2.23 16.95 34.07
CA THR A 288 3.49 17.70 34.00
C THR A 288 4.70 16.77 33.89
N VAL A 289 5.78 17.27 33.29
CA VAL A 289 7.07 16.57 33.28
C VAL A 289 7.53 16.35 34.72
N GLY A 290 7.95 15.13 35.03
CA GLY A 290 8.30 14.68 36.39
C GLY A 290 7.18 13.95 37.12
N ASP A 291 5.93 14.02 36.65
CA ASP A 291 4.83 13.22 37.22
C ASP A 291 5.12 11.73 37.08
N ILE A 292 4.80 10.95 38.12
CA ILE A 292 4.79 9.48 38.05
C ILE A 292 3.34 9.02 38.04
N ILE A 293 2.87 8.47 36.92
CA ILE A 293 1.52 7.93 36.81
C ILE A 293 1.45 6.62 37.60
N ILE A 294 0.59 6.57 38.61
CA ILE A 294 0.42 5.42 39.52
C ILE A 294 -0.99 4.82 39.50
N GLY A 295 -1.95 5.48 38.85
CA GLY A 295 -3.31 4.97 38.69
C GLY A 295 -4.04 5.61 37.52
N ALA A 296 -4.99 4.89 36.94
CA ALA A 296 -5.90 5.40 35.91
C ALA A 296 -7.27 4.72 36.02
N ASN A 297 -8.32 5.49 36.27
CA ASN A 297 -9.65 5.02 36.68
C ASN A 297 -9.54 3.98 37.82
N VAL A 298 -9.94 2.73 37.57
CA VAL A 298 -9.89 1.64 38.55
C VAL A 298 -8.60 0.81 38.47
N ILE A 299 -7.69 1.17 37.58
CA ILE A 299 -6.49 0.39 37.29
C ILE A 299 -5.28 1.02 38.00
N GLU A 300 -4.61 0.22 38.82
CA GLU A 300 -3.29 0.56 39.37
C GLU A 300 -2.23 0.48 38.26
N ILE A 301 -1.39 1.51 38.14
CA ILE A 301 -0.35 1.59 37.11
C ILE A 301 1.00 1.37 37.78
N LYS A 302 1.62 0.22 37.50
CA LYS A 302 2.98 -0.10 37.96
C LYS A 302 4.00 -0.06 36.82
N SER A 303 3.52 -0.20 35.60
CA SER A 303 4.32 -0.35 34.39
C SER A 303 3.60 0.21 33.17
N MET A 304 4.31 0.26 32.04
CA MET A 304 3.69 0.65 30.77
C MET A 304 2.62 -0.34 30.30
N ASP A 305 2.75 -1.62 30.63
CA ASP A 305 1.76 -2.65 30.29
C ASP A 305 0.41 -2.39 30.96
N ASP A 306 0.42 -1.89 32.19
CA ASP A 306 -0.82 -1.49 32.88
C ASP A 306 -1.49 -0.29 32.21
N LEU A 307 -0.70 0.65 31.70
CA LEU A 307 -1.21 1.78 30.91
C LEU A 307 -1.78 1.33 29.57
N ILE A 308 -1.14 0.38 28.90
CA ILE A 308 -1.65 -0.23 27.67
C ILE A 308 -2.99 -0.92 27.96
N ARG A 309 -3.08 -1.70 29.05
CA ARG A 309 -4.35 -2.31 29.51
C ARG A 309 -5.40 -1.25 29.83
N PHE A 310 -5.03 -0.14 30.46
CA PHE A 310 -5.96 0.96 30.72
C PHE A 310 -6.55 1.53 29.42
N LYS A 311 -5.73 1.75 28.40
CA LYS A 311 -6.19 2.27 27.11
C LYS A 311 -7.25 1.39 26.45
N THR A 312 -7.22 0.06 26.66
CA THR A 312 -8.24 -0.85 26.12
C THR A 312 -9.60 -0.76 26.84
N THR A 313 -9.67 -0.05 27.97
CA THR A 313 -10.91 0.10 28.77
C THR A 313 -11.66 1.41 28.51
N ILE A 314 -11.09 2.32 27.74
CA ILE A 314 -11.64 3.66 27.50
C ILE A 314 -11.79 3.94 26.00
N ARG A 315 -12.70 4.85 25.68
CA ARG A 315 -12.97 5.35 24.33
C ARG A 315 -12.70 6.85 24.26
N ARG A 316 -12.55 7.37 23.03
CA ARG A 316 -12.52 8.82 22.82
C ARG A 316 -13.83 9.45 23.30
N GLY A 317 -13.71 10.54 24.03
CA GLY A 317 -14.83 11.16 24.74
C GLY A 317 -15.19 10.50 26.08
N ASP A 318 -14.51 9.48 26.57
CA ASP A 318 -14.78 8.98 27.92
C ASP A 318 -14.18 9.90 29.01
N PRO A 319 -14.83 10.02 30.18
CA PRO A 319 -14.20 10.63 31.34
C PRO A 319 -13.02 9.76 31.82
N VAL A 320 -11.96 10.42 32.27
CA VAL A 320 -10.76 9.76 32.79
C VAL A 320 -10.32 10.45 34.09
N GLU A 321 -10.09 9.64 35.11
CA GLU A 321 -9.34 10.00 36.31
C GLU A 321 -7.94 9.38 36.21
N MET A 322 -6.89 10.17 36.42
CA MET A 322 -5.52 9.68 36.52
C MET A 322 -4.94 10.08 37.87
N ILE A 323 -4.27 9.14 38.54
CA ILE A 323 -3.58 9.37 39.80
C ILE A 323 -2.08 9.46 39.50
N VAL A 324 -1.48 10.59 39.86
CA VAL A 324 -0.06 10.84 39.66
C VAL A 324 0.61 11.19 40.98
N ARG A 325 1.88 10.81 41.13
CA ARG A 325 2.73 11.30 42.19
C ARG A 325 3.56 12.47 41.68
N ARG A 326 3.36 13.65 42.28
CA ARG A 326 4.07 14.90 41.96
C ARG A 326 4.67 15.44 43.25
N ASP A 327 5.98 15.67 43.25
CA ASP A 327 6.70 16.19 44.42
C ASP A 327 6.47 15.40 45.73
N GLY A 328 6.17 14.09 45.61
CA GLY A 328 5.93 13.19 46.73
C GLY A 328 4.47 13.06 47.17
N GLU A 329 3.54 13.85 46.61
CA GLU A 329 2.11 13.79 46.90
C GLU A 329 1.32 13.12 45.77
N ASP A 330 0.29 12.36 46.12
CA ASP A 330 -0.61 11.71 45.16
C ASP A 330 -1.75 12.65 44.79
N LEU A 331 -1.83 13.04 43.52
CA LEU A 331 -2.81 13.96 42.96
C LEU A 331 -3.78 13.23 42.04
N LYS A 332 -5.06 13.56 42.13
CA LYS A 332 -6.10 13.10 41.20
C LYS A 332 -6.32 14.13 40.11
N LEU A 333 -6.02 13.76 38.88
CA LEU A 333 -6.20 14.56 37.69
C LEU A 333 -7.42 14.05 36.92
N ASN A 334 -8.42 14.89 36.77
CA ASN A 334 -9.68 14.53 36.12
C ASN A 334 -9.82 15.25 34.78
N GLY A 335 -10.38 14.55 33.79
CA GLY A 335 -10.76 15.16 32.53
C GLY A 335 -11.49 14.19 31.62
N LYS A 336 -11.41 14.47 30.33
CA LYS A 336 -12.12 13.71 29.31
C LYS A 336 -11.18 13.47 28.14
N MET A 337 -11.17 12.26 27.62
CA MET A 337 -10.49 11.96 26.37
C MET A 337 -10.98 12.92 25.27
N PRO A 338 -10.09 13.37 24.37
CA PRO A 338 -10.50 14.05 23.14
C PRO A 338 -11.65 13.31 22.47
N ALA A 339 -12.61 14.07 21.93
CA ALA A 339 -13.73 13.48 21.20
C ALA A 339 -13.22 12.81 19.92
N PRO A 340 -13.95 11.82 19.36
CA PRO A 340 -13.62 11.27 18.06
C PRO A 340 -13.53 12.37 17.01
N LYS A 341 -12.48 12.30 16.19
CA LYS A 341 -12.28 13.24 15.08
C LYS A 341 -12.47 12.48 13.78
N ASN A 342 -13.25 13.06 12.88
CA ASN A 342 -13.34 12.54 11.52
C ASN A 342 -12.12 12.98 10.72
N TYR A 343 -11.56 12.06 9.95
CA TYR A 343 -10.48 12.34 9.02
C TYR A 343 -10.69 11.59 7.71
N TYR A 344 -10.07 12.07 6.64
CA TYR A 344 -10.01 11.34 5.37
C TYR A 344 -8.66 10.65 5.29
N LEU A 345 -8.67 9.38 4.85
CA LEU A 345 -7.45 8.58 4.77
C LEU A 345 -6.49 9.13 3.73
N PHE A 346 -7.02 9.41 2.53
CA PHE A 346 -6.22 9.88 1.42
C PHE A 346 -6.28 11.39 1.33
N LYS A 347 -5.12 12.04 1.20
CA LYS A 347 -5.05 13.47 0.93
C LYS A 347 -5.58 13.77 -0.48
N ARG A 348 -6.31 14.88 -0.60
CA ARG A 348 -6.87 15.39 -1.85
C ARG A 348 -6.45 16.85 -2.03
N GLU A 349 -5.22 17.06 -2.48
CA GLU A 349 -4.69 18.41 -2.70
C GLU A 349 -5.17 19.02 -4.03
N GLN A 350 -5.52 18.17 -5.01
CA GLN A 350 -5.97 18.59 -6.33
C GLN A 350 -7.01 17.60 -6.91
N PRO A 351 -7.78 18.01 -7.93
CA PRO A 351 -8.72 17.10 -8.59
C PRO A 351 -8.03 15.88 -9.20
N SER A 352 -8.67 14.72 -9.09
CA SER A 352 -8.31 13.50 -9.81
C SER A 352 -9.03 13.42 -11.16
N ALA A 353 -8.45 12.67 -12.09
CA ALA A 353 -9.13 12.15 -13.26
C ALA A 353 -9.33 10.64 -13.14
N THR A 354 -10.48 10.18 -13.62
CA THR A 354 -10.90 8.78 -13.52
C THR A 354 -11.38 8.30 -14.87
N ALA A 355 -11.08 7.06 -15.23
CA ALA A 355 -11.59 6.41 -16.42
C ALA A 355 -12.08 4.99 -16.13
N LYS A 356 -13.20 4.62 -16.75
CA LYS A 356 -13.61 3.24 -16.97
C LYS A 356 -13.30 2.91 -18.43
N ALA A 357 -12.32 2.05 -18.67
CA ALA A 357 -11.97 1.60 -20.00
C ALA A 357 -12.32 0.13 -20.17
N SER A 358 -12.87 -0.24 -21.32
CA SER A 358 -13.12 -1.64 -21.65
C SER A 358 -12.85 -1.91 -23.12
N PHE A 359 -12.55 -3.16 -23.46
CA PHE A 359 -12.40 -3.56 -24.85
C PHE A 359 -13.06 -4.90 -25.15
N SER A 360 -13.47 -5.07 -26.41
CA SER A 360 -13.94 -6.32 -26.97
C SER A 360 -13.56 -6.39 -28.45
N GLY A 361 -12.53 -7.17 -28.76
CA GLY A 361 -11.89 -7.16 -30.07
C GLY A 361 -11.32 -5.78 -30.41
N ASN A 362 -11.57 -5.30 -31.62
CA ASN A 362 -11.07 -4.00 -32.10
C ASN A 362 -11.89 -2.79 -31.64
N ARG A 363 -12.76 -2.93 -30.64
CA ARG A 363 -13.54 -1.83 -30.07
C ARG A 363 -13.13 -1.57 -28.64
N ILE A 364 -12.89 -0.29 -28.32
CA ILE A 364 -12.60 0.21 -26.99
C ILE A 364 -13.64 1.27 -26.64
N ASP A 365 -14.22 1.13 -25.46
CA ASP A 365 -15.17 2.09 -24.91
C ASP A 365 -14.56 2.68 -23.62
N VAL A 366 -14.51 4.01 -23.54
CA VAL A 366 -13.93 4.75 -22.42
C VAL A 366 -14.95 5.76 -21.89
N GLU A 367 -15.32 5.63 -20.62
CA GLU A 367 -16.03 6.67 -19.88
C GLU A 367 -15.03 7.41 -19.00
N THR A 368 -15.04 8.74 -19.05
CA THR A 368 -14.07 9.56 -18.32
C THR A 368 -14.72 10.59 -17.42
N SER A 369 -14.05 10.90 -16.31
CA SER A 369 -14.31 12.04 -15.45
C SER A 369 -13.01 12.83 -15.34
N ARG A 370 -13.02 14.12 -15.72
CA ARG A 370 -11.86 15.04 -15.67
C ARG A 370 -10.61 14.59 -16.45
N VAL A 371 -10.71 13.62 -17.35
CA VAL A 371 -9.61 13.28 -18.26
C VAL A 371 -9.56 14.30 -19.39
N GLY A 372 -8.39 14.91 -19.62
CA GLY A 372 -8.13 15.77 -20.78
C GLY A 372 -7.57 14.97 -21.96
N THR A 373 -6.62 14.09 -21.65
CA THR A 373 -5.94 13.22 -22.64
C THR A 373 -5.73 11.85 -22.01
N PHE A 374 -6.04 10.81 -22.78
CA PHE A 374 -5.71 9.42 -22.43
C PHE A 374 -4.98 8.72 -23.57
N ARG A 375 -4.32 7.61 -23.25
CA ARG A 375 -3.68 6.72 -24.21
C ARG A 375 -4.15 5.28 -24.08
N ILE A 376 -4.25 4.62 -25.21
CA ILE A 376 -4.39 3.17 -25.33
C ILE A 376 -3.05 2.60 -25.80
N LEU A 377 -2.50 1.65 -25.05
CA LEU A 377 -1.31 0.90 -25.44
C LEU A 377 -1.74 -0.33 -26.24
N ILE A 378 -1.16 -0.50 -27.43
CA ILE A 378 -1.64 -1.45 -28.43
C ILE A 378 -0.81 -2.71 -28.42
N HIS A 379 -1.46 -3.85 -28.23
CA HIS A 379 -0.83 -5.16 -28.33
C HIS A 379 -1.57 -6.05 -29.34
N PRO A 380 -0.89 -6.82 -30.20
CA PRO A 380 -1.53 -7.72 -31.18
C PRO A 380 -2.32 -8.88 -30.55
N GLY A 381 -2.05 -9.20 -29.29
CA GLY A 381 -2.87 -10.13 -28.49
C GLY A 381 -4.17 -9.53 -27.94
N MET A 382 -4.29 -8.19 -27.97
CA MET A 382 -5.48 -7.46 -27.52
C MET A 382 -6.41 -7.13 -28.70
N ILE A 383 -5.84 -6.72 -29.85
CA ILE A 383 -6.59 -6.31 -31.05
C ILE A 383 -6.01 -6.92 -32.33
N ASN A 384 -6.83 -7.05 -33.37
CA ASN A 384 -6.39 -7.43 -34.70
C ASN A 384 -5.87 -6.20 -35.48
N LEU A 385 -4.56 -6.15 -35.75
CA LEU A 385 -3.92 -5.01 -36.41
C LEU A 385 -4.33 -4.82 -37.89
N ASN A 386 -4.96 -5.81 -38.51
CA ASN A 386 -5.47 -5.71 -39.88
C ASN A 386 -6.89 -5.12 -39.97
N GLN A 387 -7.46 -4.71 -38.84
CA GLN A 387 -8.78 -4.09 -38.75
C GLN A 387 -8.66 -2.71 -38.12
N ASN A 388 -9.63 -1.85 -38.42
CA ASN A 388 -9.72 -0.56 -37.75
C ASN A 388 -9.87 -0.78 -36.24
N LEU A 389 -9.02 -0.13 -35.45
CA LEU A 389 -9.31 0.10 -34.05
C LEU A 389 -10.36 1.20 -33.95
N VAL A 390 -11.40 0.94 -33.18
CA VAL A 390 -12.51 1.83 -32.93
C VAL A 390 -12.48 2.23 -31.46
N ILE A 391 -12.38 3.53 -31.18
CA ILE A 391 -12.43 4.05 -29.80
C ILE A 391 -13.63 4.99 -29.69
N ASP A 392 -14.51 4.68 -28.75
CA ASP A 392 -15.58 5.55 -28.29
C ASP A 392 -15.21 6.12 -26.92
N ALA A 393 -15.28 7.44 -26.77
CA ALA A 393 -15.09 8.11 -25.50
C ALA A 393 -16.33 8.92 -25.14
N ASN A 394 -16.88 8.71 -23.94
CA ASN A 394 -18.11 9.38 -23.47
C ASN A 394 -19.28 9.29 -24.48
N GLY A 395 -19.45 8.11 -25.09
CA GLY A 395 -20.49 7.84 -26.09
C GLY A 395 -20.24 8.43 -27.49
N LYS A 396 -19.06 9.01 -27.75
CA LYS A 396 -18.71 9.59 -29.06
C LYS A 396 -17.51 8.88 -29.68
N ARG A 397 -17.58 8.63 -31.00
CA ARG A 397 -16.47 8.09 -31.79
C ARG A 397 -15.33 9.09 -31.85
N VAL A 398 -14.19 8.73 -31.28
CA VAL A 398 -12.96 9.57 -31.25
C VAL A 398 -11.83 8.99 -32.09
N PHE A 399 -11.88 7.70 -32.40
CA PHE A 399 -10.89 7.04 -33.27
C PHE A 399 -11.52 5.91 -34.09
N ASN A 400 -11.11 5.78 -35.35
CA ASN A 400 -11.56 4.71 -36.25
C ASN A 400 -10.56 4.54 -37.41
N LYS A 401 -9.41 3.92 -37.14
CA LYS A 401 -8.33 3.72 -38.13
C LYS A 401 -7.57 2.43 -37.85
N ILE A 402 -6.89 1.90 -38.86
CA ILE A 402 -5.85 0.88 -38.66
C ILE A 402 -4.69 1.52 -37.87
N VAL A 403 -4.14 0.76 -36.91
CA VAL A 403 -2.96 1.16 -36.15
C VAL A 403 -1.79 0.28 -36.57
N GLU A 404 -0.82 0.89 -37.25
CA GLU A 404 0.39 0.18 -37.68
C GLU A 404 1.38 0.03 -36.51
N PRO A 405 2.11 -1.09 -36.38
CA PRO A 405 3.21 -1.21 -35.43
C PRO A 405 4.27 -0.13 -35.62
N ASN A 406 4.76 0.42 -34.52
CA ASN A 406 5.87 1.35 -34.48
C ASN A 406 7.08 0.67 -33.85
N LEU A 407 8.06 0.29 -34.67
CA LEU A 407 9.26 -0.43 -34.20
C LEU A 407 10.04 0.33 -33.12
N ARG A 408 10.16 1.66 -33.24
CA ARG A 408 10.86 2.47 -32.23
C ARG A 408 10.11 2.43 -30.89
N TYR A 409 8.79 2.52 -30.93
CA TYR A 409 7.95 2.44 -29.75
C TYR A 409 8.08 1.06 -29.08
N LEU A 410 7.93 -0.01 -29.86
CA LEU A 410 8.09 -1.40 -29.40
C LEU A 410 9.43 -1.63 -28.69
N LEU A 411 10.53 -1.17 -29.29
CA LEU A 411 11.86 -1.32 -28.69
C LEU A 411 11.99 -0.52 -27.40
N ARG A 412 11.45 0.70 -27.35
CA ARG A 412 11.43 1.51 -26.13
C ARG A 412 10.61 0.83 -25.03
N ASP A 413 9.40 0.39 -25.34
CA ASP A 413 8.51 -0.30 -24.39
C ASP A 413 9.19 -1.55 -23.80
N PHE A 414 9.83 -2.37 -24.63
CA PHE A 414 10.58 -3.52 -24.15
C PHE A 414 11.78 -3.14 -23.26
N LEU A 415 12.50 -2.07 -23.58
CA LEU A 415 13.63 -1.60 -22.76
C LEU A 415 13.17 -1.08 -21.40
N ASP A 416 12.05 -0.35 -21.38
CA ASP A 416 11.46 0.28 -20.20
C ASP A 416 10.81 -0.75 -19.28
N ASN A 417 10.19 -1.81 -19.83
CA ASN A 417 9.40 -2.78 -19.08
C ASN A 417 10.06 -4.14 -18.88
N ARG A 418 10.95 -4.55 -19.80
CA ARG A 418 11.57 -5.89 -19.84
C ARG A 418 10.57 -7.04 -19.79
N ASP A 419 9.31 -6.77 -20.07
CA ASP A 419 8.23 -7.76 -20.13
C ASP A 419 8.29 -8.45 -21.50
N ARG A 420 8.48 -9.76 -21.50
CA ARG A 420 8.63 -10.56 -22.71
C ARG A 420 7.28 -11.08 -23.23
N LYS A 421 6.22 -10.95 -22.42
CA LYS A 421 4.87 -11.40 -22.75
C LYS A 421 3.98 -10.27 -23.24
N VAL A 422 4.16 -9.07 -22.69
CA VAL A 422 3.43 -7.85 -23.07
C VAL A 422 4.44 -6.84 -23.60
N ILE A 423 4.53 -6.76 -24.93
CA ILE A 423 5.33 -5.74 -25.61
C ILE A 423 4.39 -4.92 -26.49
N PHE A 424 4.06 -3.71 -26.04
CA PHE A 424 3.16 -2.85 -26.78
C PHE A 424 3.84 -2.39 -28.09
N VAL A 425 3.11 -2.52 -29.19
CA VAL A 425 3.65 -2.28 -30.54
C VAL A 425 3.37 -0.85 -31.02
N ASN A 426 2.40 -0.17 -30.41
CA ASN A 426 2.11 1.24 -30.65
C ASN A 426 1.28 1.83 -29.49
N GLU A 427 1.02 3.12 -29.51
CA GLU A 427 0.08 3.82 -28.64
C GLU A 427 -0.83 4.73 -29.44
N VAL A 428 -2.08 4.89 -28.98
CA VAL A 428 -3.04 5.85 -29.54
C VAL A 428 -3.41 6.85 -28.46
N SER A 429 -3.04 8.11 -28.67
CA SER A 429 -3.40 9.22 -27.79
C SER A 429 -4.68 9.91 -28.27
N ILE A 430 -5.59 10.16 -27.33
CA ILE A 430 -6.89 10.78 -27.56
C ILE A 430 -7.03 11.97 -26.63
N ARG A 431 -7.30 13.15 -27.20
CA ARG A 431 -7.64 14.38 -26.47
C ARG A 431 -9.15 14.59 -26.50
N LEU A 432 -9.73 14.94 -25.36
CA LEU A 432 -11.18 15.09 -25.13
C LEU A 432 -11.68 16.53 -25.19
#